data_AF-A0A662RQB3-F1
#
_entry.id   AF-A0A662RQB3-F1
#
_cell.length_a   1.000
_cell.length_b   1.000
_cell.length_c   1.000
_cell.angle_alpha   90.00
_cell.angle_beta   90.00
_cell.angle_gamma   90.00
#
_symmetry.space_group_name_H-M   'P 1'
#
loop_
_entity.id
_entity.type
_entity.pdbx_description
1 polymer ?
#
loop_
_entity_poly.entity_id
_entity_poly.type
_entity_poly.pdbx_seq_one_letter_code
_entity_poly.pdbx_strand_id
1 'polypeptide(L)'
;MSKKKRGAPEKASVRKILNAIPGTGGIISAIAAKLGVHYHTVLNYQQKYETVRRAIEEEREKILDKAESNIYVRIMEGDEDTSKWFLARKGKHRGYSEKIDTEQKVELNGKIKVDIKDTLKKYRHVLDALPEE
;
A
#
# COMPACT_ATOMS: atom_id res chain seq x y z
N MET A 1 -13.21 -8.25 -51.80
CA MET A 1 -13.74 -7.29 -50.79
C MET A 1 -13.16 -7.70 -49.44
N SER A 2 -12.57 -6.89 -48.56
CA SER A 2 -12.20 -5.49 -48.48
C SER A 2 -10.98 -5.47 -47.55
N LYS A 3 -9.85 -4.90 -47.99
CA LYS A 3 -8.63 -4.78 -47.17
C LYS A 3 -8.89 -3.77 -46.05
N LYS A 4 -9.11 -4.21 -44.80
CA LYS A 4 -9.25 -3.30 -43.65
C LYS A 4 -7.89 -2.64 -43.38
N LYS A 5 -7.84 -1.32 -43.56
CA LYS A 5 -6.62 -0.51 -43.60
C LYS A 5 -5.89 -0.47 -42.25
N ARG A 6 -4.56 -0.43 -42.37
CA ARG A 6 -3.48 -0.42 -41.37
C ARG A 6 -3.77 0.53 -40.18
N GLY A 7 -3.56 0.02 -38.96
CA GLY A 7 -3.71 0.77 -37.71
C GLY A 7 -2.83 2.02 -37.67
N ALA A 8 -3.38 3.12 -37.16
CA ALA A 8 -2.68 4.38 -36.96
C ALA A 8 -1.39 4.17 -36.15
N PRO A 9 -0.34 5.01 -36.36
CA PRO A 9 0.92 4.86 -35.64
C PRO A 9 0.66 4.93 -34.13
N GLU A 10 1.18 3.96 -33.40
CA GLU A 10 0.97 3.77 -31.96
C GLU A 10 1.24 5.05 -31.14
N LYS A 11 2.20 5.88 -31.60
CA LYS A 11 2.51 7.20 -31.05
C LYS A 11 1.34 8.19 -31.10
N ALA A 12 0.53 8.18 -32.16
CA ALA A 12 -0.67 9.00 -32.26
C ALA A 12 -1.76 8.54 -31.29
N SER A 13 -1.84 7.23 -31.00
CA SER A 13 -2.75 6.66 -30.01
C SER A 13 -2.34 6.99 -28.58
N VAL A 14 -1.03 6.95 -28.26
CA VAL A 14 -0.50 7.37 -26.95
C VAL A 14 -0.83 8.84 -26.67
N ARG A 15 -0.60 9.73 -27.64
CA ARG A 15 -0.91 11.16 -27.49
C ARG A 15 -2.40 11.42 -27.24
N LYS A 16 -3.28 10.67 -27.91
CA LYS A 16 -4.73 10.75 -27.66
C LYS A 16 -5.09 10.35 -26.23
N ILE A 17 -4.49 9.27 -25.72
CA ILE A 17 -4.71 8.84 -24.34
C ILE A 17 -4.21 9.89 -23.35
N LEU A 18 -2.99 10.42 -23.55
CA LEU A 18 -2.43 11.46 -22.69
C LEU A 18 -3.33 12.69 -22.59
N ASN A 19 -3.93 13.12 -23.70
CA ASN A 19 -4.87 14.25 -23.71
C ASN A 19 -6.21 13.94 -23.03
N ALA A 20 -6.58 12.67 -22.91
CA ALA A 20 -7.82 12.27 -22.26
C ALA A 20 -7.69 12.15 -20.74
N ILE A 21 -6.48 11.90 -20.21
CA ILE A 21 -6.24 11.70 -18.77
C ILE A 21 -6.66 12.90 -17.90
N PRO A 22 -6.33 14.17 -18.23
CA PRO A 22 -6.69 15.30 -17.38
C PRO A 22 -8.20 15.42 -17.13
N GLY A 23 -8.57 15.69 -15.88
CA GLY A 23 -9.95 15.82 -15.41
C GLY A 23 -10.67 14.50 -15.16
N THR A 24 -9.98 13.35 -15.25
CA THR A 24 -10.58 12.02 -15.01
C THR A 24 -10.30 11.47 -13.61
N GLY A 25 -9.43 12.12 -12.84
CA GLY A 25 -8.95 11.62 -11.55
C GLY A 25 -8.11 10.34 -11.65
N GLY A 26 -7.58 10.02 -12.84
CA GLY A 26 -6.82 8.79 -13.10
C GLY A 26 -7.65 7.51 -13.03
N ILE A 27 -8.98 7.64 -13.19
CA ILE A 27 -9.93 6.53 -13.26
C ILE A 27 -9.93 5.98 -14.69
N ILE A 28 -9.52 4.71 -14.85
CA ILE A 28 -9.36 4.07 -16.17
C ILE A 28 -10.68 4.00 -16.95
N SER A 29 -11.80 3.72 -16.28
CA SER A 29 -13.13 3.71 -16.92
C SER A 29 -13.53 5.09 -17.43
N ALA A 30 -13.22 6.17 -16.71
CA ALA A 30 -13.50 7.54 -17.14
C ALA A 30 -12.64 7.94 -18.35
N ILE A 31 -11.36 7.57 -18.37
CA ILE A 31 -10.47 7.79 -19.52
C ILE A 31 -10.99 7.02 -20.74
N ALA A 32 -11.38 5.75 -20.57
CA ALA A 32 -11.92 4.92 -21.63
C ALA A 32 -13.23 5.49 -22.20
N ALA A 33 -14.14 5.93 -21.33
CA ALA A 33 -15.39 6.59 -21.73
C ALA A 33 -15.14 7.89 -22.51
N LYS A 34 -14.19 8.73 -22.04
CA LYS A 34 -13.81 9.99 -22.71
C LYS A 34 -13.19 9.77 -24.10
N LEU A 35 -12.54 8.62 -24.30
CA LEU A 35 -11.95 8.22 -25.59
C LEU A 35 -12.89 7.40 -26.48
N GLY A 36 -14.00 6.90 -25.95
CA GLY A 36 -14.88 5.95 -26.65
C GLY A 36 -14.21 4.61 -26.93
N VAL A 37 -13.31 4.15 -26.05
CA VAL A 37 -12.58 2.87 -26.19
C VAL A 37 -12.95 1.91 -25.07
N HIS A 38 -12.59 0.63 -25.24
CA HIS A 38 -12.77 -0.37 -24.20
C HIS A 38 -11.83 -0.10 -23.01
N TYR A 39 -12.27 -0.41 -21.79
CA TYR A 39 -11.48 -0.28 -20.56
C TYR A 39 -10.08 -0.90 -20.69
N HIS A 40 -10.02 -2.16 -21.16
CA HIS A 40 -8.75 -2.87 -21.34
C HIS A 40 -7.80 -2.21 -22.35
N THR A 41 -8.31 -1.41 -23.29
CA THR A 41 -7.43 -0.66 -24.20
C THR A 41 -6.59 0.33 -23.40
N VAL A 42 -7.18 1.09 -22.48
CA VAL A 42 -6.44 2.05 -21.65
C VAL A 42 -5.49 1.31 -20.70
N LEU A 43 -5.95 0.21 -20.09
CA LEU A 43 -5.13 -0.63 -19.19
C LEU A 43 -3.87 -1.17 -19.90
N ASN A 44 -4.02 -1.69 -21.12
CA ASN A 44 -2.90 -2.20 -21.91
C ASN A 44 -1.89 -1.09 -22.23
N TYR A 45 -2.37 0.12 -22.52
CA TYR A 45 -1.50 1.27 -22.77
C TYR A 45 -0.79 1.75 -21.50
N GLN A 46 -1.44 1.71 -20.35
CA GLN A 46 -0.81 2.00 -19.06
C GLN A 46 0.35 1.03 -18.79
N GLN A 47 0.15 -0.28 -19.05
CA GLN A 47 1.19 -1.28 -18.84
C GLN A 47 2.33 -1.17 -19.86
N LYS A 48 2.02 -0.79 -21.10
CA LYS A 48 2.97 -0.72 -22.21
C LYS A 48 3.79 0.57 -22.23
N TYR A 49 3.22 1.69 -21.76
CA TYR A 49 3.83 3.01 -21.87
C TYR A 49 3.96 3.68 -20.51
N GLU A 50 5.22 3.85 -20.08
CA GLU A 50 5.55 4.54 -18.84
C GLU A 50 5.00 5.97 -18.79
N THR A 51 4.98 6.68 -19.93
CA THR A 51 4.42 8.04 -20.01
C THR A 51 2.92 8.09 -19.71
N VAL A 52 2.16 7.08 -20.17
CA VAL A 52 0.73 6.96 -19.90
C VAL A 52 0.51 6.62 -18.43
N ARG A 53 1.32 5.69 -17.89
CA ARG A 53 1.29 5.32 -16.48
C ARG A 53 1.52 6.54 -15.58
N ARG A 54 2.60 7.27 -15.81
CA ARG A 54 2.94 8.47 -15.03
C ARG A 54 1.86 9.54 -15.09
N ALA A 55 1.31 9.80 -16.27
CA ALA A 55 0.22 10.77 -16.40
C ALA A 55 -1.04 10.34 -15.61
N ILE A 56 -1.35 9.03 -15.56
CA ILE A 56 -2.46 8.50 -14.75
C ILE A 56 -2.15 8.66 -13.25
N GLU A 57 -0.93 8.35 -12.82
CA GLU A 57 -0.50 8.49 -11.43
C GLU A 57 -0.51 9.96 -10.98
N GLU A 58 0.05 10.88 -11.77
CA GLU A 58 -0.02 12.33 -11.51
C GLU A 58 -1.46 12.84 -11.38
N GLU A 59 -2.37 12.32 -12.20
CA GLU A 59 -3.79 12.69 -12.11
C GLU A 59 -4.47 12.13 -10.84
N ARG A 60 -3.99 10.99 -10.30
CA ARG A 60 -4.46 10.45 -9.02
C ARG A 60 -3.95 11.29 -7.85
N GLU A 61 -2.70 11.72 -7.89
CA GLU A 61 -2.15 12.62 -6.86
C GLU A 61 -2.96 13.92 -6.75
N LYS A 62 -3.40 14.50 -7.88
CA LYS A 62 -4.28 15.68 -7.85
C LYS A 62 -5.60 15.45 -7.10
N ILE A 63 -6.14 14.22 -7.13
CA ILE A 63 -7.35 13.88 -6.37
C ILE A 63 -7.03 13.84 -4.87
N LEU A 64 -5.86 13.34 -4.49
CA LEU A 64 -5.39 13.37 -3.11
C LEU A 64 -5.20 14.82 -2.64
N ASP A 65 -4.54 15.67 -3.42
CA ASP A 65 -4.38 17.10 -3.12
C ASP A 65 -5.74 17.80 -2.95
N LYS A 66 -6.71 17.44 -3.79
CA LYS A 66 -8.08 17.97 -3.68
C LYS A 66 -8.78 17.49 -2.41
N ALA A 67 -8.59 16.23 -2.03
CA ALA A 67 -9.12 15.69 -0.78
C ALA A 67 -8.49 16.38 0.44
N GLU A 68 -7.17 16.61 0.43
CA GLU A 68 -6.47 17.36 1.48
C GLU A 68 -7.00 18.80 1.59
N SER A 69 -7.22 19.46 0.45
CA SER A 69 -7.84 20.79 0.41
C SER A 69 -9.24 20.81 1.02
N ASN A 70 -10.07 19.79 0.72
CA ASN A 70 -11.41 19.68 1.29
C ASN A 70 -11.37 19.46 2.81
N ILE A 71 -10.46 18.60 3.28
CA ILE A 71 -10.22 18.37 4.72
C ILE A 71 -9.82 19.67 5.40
N TYR A 72 -8.88 20.42 4.81
CA TYR A 72 -8.45 21.72 5.33
C TYR A 72 -9.61 22.70 5.49
N VAL A 73 -10.45 22.84 4.45
CA VAL A 73 -11.63 23.72 4.50
C VAL A 73 -12.60 23.32 5.61
N ARG A 74 -12.89 22.01 5.75
CA ARG A 74 -13.80 21.51 6.80
C ARG A 74 -13.26 21.78 8.20
N ILE A 75 -11.95 21.62 8.42
CA ILE A 75 -11.31 21.97 9.70
C ILE A 75 -11.46 23.47 9.99
N MET A 76 -11.23 24.33 8.99
CA MET A 76 -11.36 25.79 9.15
C MET A 76 -12.80 26.24 9.43
N GLU A 77 -13.78 25.50 8.92
CA GLU A 77 -15.20 25.71 9.23
C GLU A 77 -15.62 25.18 10.62
N GLY A 78 -14.72 24.52 11.35
CA GLY A 78 -14.98 24.01 12.69
C GLY A 78 -15.63 22.61 12.72
N ASP A 79 -15.51 21.82 11.65
CA ASP A 79 -15.97 20.43 11.66
C ASP A 79 -15.10 19.60 12.63
N GLU A 80 -15.65 19.32 13.81
CA GLU A 80 -14.94 18.62 14.88
C GLU A 80 -14.54 17.20 14.49
N ASP A 81 -15.39 16.50 13.73
CA ASP A 81 -15.16 15.10 13.36
C ASP A 81 -13.98 14.98 12.38
N THR A 82 -13.95 15.83 11.34
CA THR A 82 -12.77 15.91 10.45
C THR A 82 -11.52 16.32 11.22
N SER A 83 -11.64 17.25 12.17
CA SER A 83 -10.50 17.71 13.00
C SER A 83 -9.93 16.59 13.88
N LYS A 84 -10.79 15.85 14.59
CA LYS A 84 -10.41 14.69 15.41
C LYS A 84 -9.75 13.62 14.54
N TRP A 85 -10.36 13.28 13.40
CA TRP A 85 -9.84 12.31 12.44
C TRP A 85 -8.46 12.72 11.88
N PHE A 86 -8.29 14.01 11.57
CA PHE A 86 -7.03 14.53 11.02
C PHE A 86 -5.92 14.47 12.06
N LEU A 87 -6.21 14.85 13.31
CA LEU A 87 -5.28 14.76 14.43
C LEU A 87 -4.89 13.30 14.74
N ALA A 88 -5.85 12.37 14.71
CA ALA A 88 -5.56 10.95 14.89
C ALA A 88 -4.59 10.38 13.84
N ARG A 89 -4.57 10.96 12.63
CA ARG A 89 -3.72 10.52 11.51
C ARG A 89 -2.38 11.25 11.44
N LYS A 90 -2.40 12.58 11.39
CA LYS A 90 -1.20 13.43 11.22
C LYS A 90 -0.64 13.96 12.55
N GLY A 91 -1.47 14.06 13.59
CA GLY A 91 -1.11 14.55 14.92
C GLY A 91 -0.64 13.47 15.90
N LYS A 92 -0.37 12.23 15.47
CA LYS A 92 0.07 11.13 16.34
C LYS A 92 1.27 11.49 17.22
N HIS A 93 2.24 12.20 16.65
CA HIS A 93 3.43 12.70 17.37
C HIS A 93 3.10 13.68 18.51
N ARG A 94 1.89 14.27 18.52
CA ARG A 94 1.37 15.14 19.58
C ARG A 94 0.49 14.40 20.59
N GLY A 95 0.42 13.07 20.52
CA GLY A 95 -0.33 12.24 21.47
C GLY A 95 -1.76 11.87 21.05
N TYR A 96 -2.18 12.18 19.82
CA TYR A 96 -3.52 11.84 19.30
C TYR A 96 -3.64 10.40 18.77
N SER A 97 -2.67 9.53 19.03
CA SER A 97 -2.77 8.12 18.67
C SER A 97 -3.74 7.38 19.59
N GLU A 98 -4.56 6.49 19.03
CA GLU A 98 -5.32 5.52 19.82
C GLU A 98 -4.36 4.60 20.58
N LYS A 99 -4.51 4.54 21.90
CA LYS A 99 -3.79 3.56 22.73
C LYS A 99 -4.50 2.22 22.58
N ILE A 100 -3.82 1.26 21.96
CA ILE A 100 -4.29 -0.12 21.92
C ILE A 100 -3.63 -0.82 23.12
N ASP A 101 -4.38 -0.99 24.21
CA ASP A 101 -3.97 -1.90 25.29
C ASP A 101 -4.11 -3.33 24.78
N THR A 102 -2.98 -3.95 24.44
CA THR A 102 -2.95 -5.35 24.00
C THR A 102 -2.50 -6.20 25.18
N GLU A 103 -3.43 -6.83 25.89
CA GLU A 103 -3.11 -7.93 26.80
C GLU A 103 -2.72 -9.17 25.99
N GLN A 104 -1.42 -9.34 25.70
CA GLN A 104 -0.94 -10.58 25.08
C GLN A 104 -0.75 -11.66 26.16
N LYS A 105 -1.75 -12.53 26.30
CA LYS A 105 -1.55 -13.82 26.99
C LYS A 105 -0.81 -14.77 26.06
N VAL A 106 0.47 -14.99 26.32
CA VAL A 106 1.28 -16.01 25.64
C VAL A 106 1.19 -17.31 26.44
N GLU A 107 0.41 -18.27 25.95
CA GLU A 107 0.41 -19.64 26.48
C GLU A 107 1.56 -20.45 25.83
N LEU A 108 2.63 -20.67 26.58
CA LEU A 108 3.75 -21.51 26.15
C LEU A 108 3.45 -23.00 26.43
N ASN A 109 2.73 -23.66 25.53
CA ASN A 109 2.47 -25.11 25.59
C ASN A 109 3.55 -25.96 24.89
N GLY A 110 4.83 -25.59 25.09
CA GLY A 110 5.97 -26.28 24.48
C GLY A 110 6.70 -27.19 25.48
N LYS A 111 6.89 -28.47 25.16
CA LYS A 111 7.85 -29.32 25.87
C LYS A 111 9.27 -28.95 25.44
N ILE A 112 10.06 -28.40 26.35
CA ILE A 112 11.47 -28.12 26.10
C ILE A 112 12.24 -29.45 26.22
N LYS A 113 12.87 -29.89 25.11
CA LYS A 113 13.89 -30.95 25.15
C LYS A 113 15.24 -30.27 25.33
N VAL A 114 15.85 -30.44 26.50
CA VAL A 114 17.20 -29.97 26.77
C VAL A 114 18.16 -31.15 26.56
N ASP A 115 19.14 -31.01 25.66
CA ASP A 115 20.24 -31.97 25.53
C ASP A 115 21.39 -31.52 26.45
N ILE A 116 21.61 -32.28 27.52
CA ILE A 116 22.63 -31.99 28.54
C ILE A 116 23.89 -32.86 28.38
N LYS A 117 24.06 -33.58 27.27
CA LYS A 117 25.19 -34.51 27.08
C LYS A 117 26.55 -33.85 27.26
N ASP A 118 26.73 -32.66 26.68
CA ASP A 118 28.00 -31.94 26.77
C ASP A 118 28.27 -31.41 28.17
N THR A 119 27.21 -30.98 28.87
CA THR A 119 27.30 -30.55 30.27
C THR A 119 27.68 -31.72 31.17
N LEU A 120 27.05 -32.89 31.01
CA LEU A 120 27.40 -34.10 31.77
C LEU A 120 28.83 -34.56 31.49
N LYS A 121 29.27 -34.50 30.22
CA LYS A 121 30.65 -34.84 29.85
C LYS A 121 31.67 -33.91 30.51
N LYS A 122 31.35 -32.61 30.60
CA LYS A 122 32.21 -31.59 31.24
C LYS A 122 32.42 -31.87 32.74
N TYR A 123 31.36 -32.27 33.45
CA TYR A 123 31.40 -32.48 34.90
C TYR A 123 31.59 -33.95 35.32
N ARG A 124 31.91 -34.85 34.39
CA ARG A 124 32.10 -36.28 34.67
C ARG A 124 33.08 -36.57 35.81
N HIS A 125 34.20 -35.84 35.86
CA HIS A 125 35.20 -35.95 36.91
C HIS A 125 34.67 -35.62 38.32
N VAL A 126 33.63 -34.80 38.43
CA VAL A 126 32.98 -34.46 39.71
C VAL A 126 31.97 -35.53 40.10
N LEU A 127 31.26 -36.10 39.11
CA LEU A 127 30.29 -37.18 39.33
C LEU A 127 30.97 -38.46 39.82
N ASP A 128 32.11 -38.79 39.23
CA ASP A 128 32.87 -40.00 39.59
C ASP A 128 33.52 -39.91 40.99
N ALA A 129 33.55 -38.72 41.60
CA ALA A 129 34.11 -38.46 42.93
C ALA A 129 33.03 -38.38 44.04
N LEU A 130 31.77 -38.62 43.70
CA LEU A 130 30.69 -38.68 44.69
C LEU A 130 30.72 -40.07 45.36
N PRO A 131 30.75 -40.15 46.70
CA PRO A 131 30.61 -41.43 47.38
C PRO A 131 29.21 -41.98 47.10
N GLU A 132 29.12 -43.27 46.74
CA GLU A 132 27.84 -43.96 46.67
C GLU A 132 27.30 -44.14 48.09
N GLU A 133 26.10 -43.62 48.36
CA GLU A 133 25.33 -43.97 49.55
C GLU A 133 24.72 -45.37 49.44
#